data_AF-A0A2S6R102-F1
#
_entry.id   AF-A0A2S6R102-F1
#
_cell.length_a   1.000
_cell.length_b   1.000
_cell.length_c   1.000
_cell.angle_alpha   90.00
_cell.angle_beta   90.00
_cell.angle_gamma   90.00
#
_symmetry.space_group_name_H-M   'P 1'
#
loop_
_entity.id
_entity.type
_entity.pdbx_description
1 polymer ?
#
loop_
_entity_poly.entity_id
_entity_poly.type
_entity_poly.pdbx_seq_one_letter_code
_entity_poly.pdbx_strand_id
1 'polypeptide(L)' 'MTVKVYAMTCGWISGAFDLMMADAPGRIRFPVPAYLIDHPKGRVLFDSGLHPDIQTDMRARAGD' A
#
# COMPACT_ATOMS: atom_id res chain seq x y z
N MET A 1 -23.99 15.62 7.60
CA MET A 1 -22.52 15.69 7.65
C MET A 1 -21.95 14.72 6.62
N THR A 2 -20.82 15.04 5.99
CA THR A 2 -20.20 14.22 4.93
C THR A 2 -18.94 13.53 5.44
N VAL A 3 -18.59 12.40 4.81
CA VAL A 3 -17.33 11.69 5.04
C VAL A 3 -16.38 12.03 3.89
N LYS A 4 -15.13 12.37 4.19
CA LYS A 4 -14.09 12.57 3.17
C LYS A 4 -13.12 11.40 3.19
N VAL A 5 -12.76 10.91 2.01
CA VAL A 5 -11.78 9.84 1.84
C VAL A 5 -10.63 10.38 1.01
N TYR A 6 -9.42 10.26 1.55
CA TYR A 6 -8.19 10.66 0.88
C TYR A 6 -7.42 9.40 0.50
N ALA A 7 -7.26 9.17 -0.81
CA ALA A 7 -6.43 8.09 -1.33
C ALA A 7 -4.98 8.59 -1.45
N MET A 8 -4.07 7.97 -0.70
CA MET A 8 -2.66 8.33 -0.68
C MET A 8 -1.85 7.24 -1.39
N THR A 9 -0.99 7.64 -2.31
CA THR A 9 0.02 6.72 -2.88
C THR A 9 1.26 6.78 -1.99
N CYS A 10 1.52 5.71 -1.25
CA CYS A 10 2.58 5.59 -0.25
C CYS A 10 3.84 4.89 -0.79
N GLY A 11 4.01 4.85 -2.10
CA GLY A 11 5.12 4.19 -2.78
C GLY A 11 4.65 3.27 -3.90
N TRP A 12 5.60 2.52 -4.46
CA TRP A 12 5.36 1.62 -5.59
C TRP A 12 6.13 0.32 -5.39
N ILE A 13 5.49 -0.80 -5.72
CA ILE A 13 6.12 -2.12 -5.76
C ILE A 13 6.27 -2.54 -7.22
N SER A 14 7.40 -3.15 -7.54
CA SER A 14 7.62 -3.77 -8.85
C SER A 14 8.04 -5.22 -8.65
N GLY A 15 7.45 -6.14 -9.42
CA GLY A 15 7.67 -7.57 -9.23
C GLY A 15 7.21 -8.39 -10.42
N ALA A 16 7.30 -9.72 -10.26
CA ALA A 16 6.69 -10.65 -11.19
C ALA A 16 5.16 -10.53 -11.09
N PHE A 17 4.48 -10.48 -12.23
CA PHE A 17 3.04 -10.22 -12.27
C PHE A 17 2.21 -11.43 -11.81
N ASP A 18 2.75 -12.62 -11.98
CA ASP A 18 2.18 -13.89 -11.51
C ASP A 18 2.00 -13.96 -9.98
N LEU A 19 2.74 -13.15 -9.20
CA LEU A 19 2.52 -12.98 -7.76
C LEU A 19 1.21 -12.24 -7.42
N MET A 20 0.63 -11.51 -8.37
CA MET A 20 -0.59 -10.71 -8.19
C MET A 20 -1.76 -11.23 -9.01
N MET A 21 -1.50 -11.81 -10.18
CA MET A 21 -2.52 -12.33 -11.09
C MET A 21 -2.08 -13.70 -11.62
N ALA A 22 -2.85 -14.74 -11.28
CA ALA A 22 -2.59 -16.09 -11.73
C ALA A 22 -2.49 -16.16 -13.26
N ASP A 23 -1.54 -16.95 -13.75
CA ASP A 23 -1.27 -17.19 -15.17
C ASP A 23 -0.94 -15.92 -15.99
N ALA A 24 -0.51 -14.83 -15.32
CA ALA A 24 -0.09 -13.60 -15.96
C ALA A 24 1.44 -13.46 -15.96
N PRO A 25 2.16 -13.91 -17.02
CA PRO A 25 3.60 -13.77 -17.09
C PRO A 25 4.02 -12.31 -17.27
N GLY A 26 5.22 -11.98 -16.81
CA GLY A 26 5.85 -10.67 -17.02
C GLY A 26 6.09 -9.91 -15.73
N ARG A 27 6.28 -8.59 -15.87
CA ARG A 27 6.54 -7.67 -14.75
C ARG A 27 5.41 -6.68 -14.59
N ILE A 28 5.09 -6.34 -13.36
CA ILE A 28 4.13 -5.29 -13.01
C ILE A 28 4.78 -4.25 -12.10
N ARG A 29 4.31 -3.00 -12.18
CA ARG A 29 4.56 -1.94 -11.21
C ARG A 29 3.22 -1.36 -10.76
N PHE A 30 2.94 -1.38 -9.47
CA PHE A 30 1.64 -0.95 -8.91
C PHE A 30 1.83 -0.08 -7.66
N PRO A 31 0.90 0.84 -7.37
CA PRO A 31 1.00 1.73 -6.22
C PRO A 31 0.65 1.00 -4.92
N VAL A 32 1.29 1.40 -3.82
CA VAL A 32 0.91 0.98 -2.46
C VAL A 32 -0.05 2.04 -1.89
N PRO A 33 -1.33 1.73 -1.68
CA PRO A 33 -2.29 2.71 -1.19
C PRO A 33 -2.34 2.78 0.35
N ALA A 34 -2.73 3.93 0.88
CA ALA A 34 -3.32 4.07 2.19
C ALA A 34 -4.48 5.07 2.12
N TYR A 35 -5.49 4.91 2.98
CA TYR A 35 -6.68 5.74 2.93
C TYR A 35 -6.95 6.40 4.28
N LEU A 36 -6.96 7.74 4.31
CA LEU A 36 -7.44 8.50 5.45
C LEU A 36 -8.93 8.78 5.27
N ILE A 37 -9.71 8.33 6.24
CA ILE A 37 -11.15 8.57 6.33
C ILE A 37 -11.37 9.64 7.40
N ASP A 38 -11.70 10.85 6.98
CA ASP A 38 -12.04 11.97 7.86
C ASP A 38 -13.56 11.95 8.10
N HIS A 39 -13.96 11.25 9.17
CA HIS A 39 -15.35 11.10 9.58
C HIS A 39 -15.67 12.11 10.71
N PRO A 40 -16.89 12.67 10.80
CA PRO A 40 -17.25 13.58 11.88
C PRO A 40 -17.14 13.02 13.31
N LYS A 41 -16.97 11.70 13.46
CA LYS A 41 -16.78 11.00 14.73
C LYS A 41 -15.31 10.77 15.08
N GLY A 42 -14.40 11.09 14.17
CA GLY A 42 -12.97 10.81 14.30
C GLY A 42 -12.34 10.39 12.98
N ARG A 43 -11.00 10.36 12.98
CA ARG A 43 -10.23 9.93 11.82
C ARG A 43 -9.92 8.45 11.90
N VAL A 44 -10.01 7.78 10.77
CA VAL A 44 -9.61 6.37 10.60
C VAL A 44 -8.55 6.31 9.52
N LEU A 45 -7.48 5.58 9.76
CA LEU A 45 -6.48 5.26 8.77
C LEU A 45 -6.62 3.79 8.39
N PHE A 46 -6.87 3.52 7.12
CA PHE A 46 -6.85 2.17 6.54
C PHE A 46 -5.52 1.98 5.80
N ASP A 47 -4.75 0.98 6.24
CA ASP A 47 -3.34 0.76 5.89
C ASP A 47 -2.41 1.96 6.14
N SER A 48 -1.10 1.74 6.06
CA SER A 48 -0.09 2.79 6.30
C SER A 48 1.05 2.80 5.27
N GLY A 49 0.93 2.01 4.20
CA GLY A 49 2.02 1.79 3.26
C GLY A 49 3.05 0.79 3.77
N LEU A 50 4.27 0.87 3.23
CA LEU A 50 5.40 0.05 3.65
C LEU A 50 6.40 0.88 4.45
N HIS A 51 7.16 0.22 5.33
CA HIS A 51 8.26 0.85 6.02
C HIS A 51 9.33 1.34 5.01
N PRO A 52 9.84 2.59 5.08
CA PRO A 52 10.78 3.12 4.09
C PRO A 52 12.05 2.26 3.89
N ASP A 53 12.63 1.77 4.99
CA ASP A 53 13.82 0.91 4.99
C ASP A 53 13.63 -0.47 4.33
N ILE A 54 12.39 -0.88 4.00
CA ILE A 54 12.16 -2.17 3.33
C ILE A 54 12.87 -2.26 1.98
N GLN A 55 13.23 -1.12 1.39
CA GLN A 55 13.98 -1.02 0.14
C GLN A 55 15.41 -1.57 0.25
N THR A 56 15.99 -1.57 1.45
CA THR A 56 17.38 -2.02 1.68
C THR A 56 17.48 -3.16 2.69
N ASP A 57 16.50 -3.30 3.59
CA ASP A 57 16.45 -4.37 4.58
C ASP A 57 15.02 -4.93 4.69
N MET A 58 14.66 -5.76 3.72
CA MET A 58 13.33 -6.37 3.65
C MET A 58 13.05 -7.24 4.89
N ARG A 59 14.01 -8.06 5.32
CA ARG A 59 13.79 -9.04 6.41
C ARG A 59 13.51 -8.36 7.74
N ALA A 60 14.18 -7.26 8.05
CA ALA A 60 13.93 -6.56 9.31
C ALA A 60 12.65 -5.69 9.31
N ARG A 61 11.99 -5.51 8.15
CA ARG A 61 10.97 -4.47 7.95
C ARG A 61 9.66 -4.95 7.34
N ALA A 62 9.61 -6.15 6.75
CA ALA A 62 8.41 -6.72 6.15
C ALA A 62 7.40 -7.28 7.17
N GLY A 63 7.77 -7.35 8.45
CA GLY A 63 7.02 -8.11 9.46
C GLY A 63 7.44 -9.58 9.48
N ASP A 64 7.03 -10.29 10.54
CA ASP A 64 7.26 -11.73 10.70
C ASP A 64 6.13 -12.56 10.06
#